data_AF-A0AAD8N3T4-F1
#
_entry.id   AF-A0AAD8N3T4-F1
#
_cell.length_a   1.000
_cell.length_b   1.000
_cell.length_c   1.000
_cell.angle_alpha   90.00
_cell.angle_beta   90.00
_cell.angle_gamma   90.00
#
_symmetry.space_group_name_H-M   'P 1'
#
loop_
_entity.id
_entity.type
_entity.pdbx_description
1 polymer ?
#
loop_
_entity_poly.entity_id
_entity_poly.type
_entity_poly.pdbx_seq_one_letter_code
_entity_poly.pdbx_strand_id
1 'polypeptide(L)'
;MASAVRAAITSHIRLPVSQTLALNLSKILTVRSFSSHGDDHLDKNQVIDRVLDVVKSHPKIDPSKVTPDVHFQKDLGLDSLDTVEIVMALEEEFKLEIPDKEADKIDSCGLAIEYIFNHPMSS
;
A
#
# COMPACT_ATOMS: atom_id res chain seq x y z
N MET A 1 -2.64 3.72 74.52
CA MET A 1 -3.98 4.09 74.01
C MET A 1 -4.19 3.31 72.72
N ALA A 2 -4.75 2.10 72.84
CA ALA A 2 -6.09 1.73 72.34
C ALA A 2 -6.06 1.45 70.82
N SER A 3 -5.74 0.22 70.40
CA SER A 3 -6.69 -0.90 70.19
C SER A 3 -7.88 -0.47 69.30
N ALA A 4 -7.85 -0.87 68.02
CA ALA A 4 -8.95 -0.86 67.06
C ALA A 4 -9.27 -2.35 66.80
N VAL A 5 -10.31 -2.97 67.39
CA VAL A 5 -11.76 -2.82 67.23
C VAL A 5 -12.25 -3.26 65.82
N ARG A 6 -13.12 -4.30 65.86
CA ARG A 6 -14.18 -4.73 64.91
C ARG A 6 -13.78 -5.84 63.92
N ALA A 7 -14.22 -7.08 64.15
CA ALA A 7 -15.57 -7.62 63.91
C ALA A 7 -15.88 -7.72 62.40
N ALA A 8 -16.52 -8.73 61.85
CA ALA A 8 -17.00 -10.05 62.23
C ALA A 8 -17.71 -10.59 60.95
N ILE A 9 -17.78 -11.92 60.76
CA ILE A 9 -18.91 -12.63 60.09
C ILE A 9 -19.09 -12.32 58.58
N THR A 10 -18.84 -13.27 57.67
CA THR A 10 -19.85 -14.18 57.10
C THR A 10 -19.09 -15.04 56.08
N SER A 11 -18.76 -16.31 56.33
CA SER A 11 -19.59 -17.49 56.17
C SER A 11 -20.61 -17.47 55.01
N HIS A 12 -20.32 -18.33 54.03
CA HIS A 12 -21.17 -18.89 52.96
C HIS A 12 -21.40 -18.02 51.71
N ILE A 13 -20.93 -18.51 50.56
CA ILE A 13 -21.78 -18.82 49.38
C ILE A 13 -20.93 -19.61 48.36
N ARG A 14 -21.52 -20.71 47.88
CA ARG A 14 -20.93 -21.70 46.96
C ARG A 14 -20.79 -21.16 45.54
N LEU A 15 -19.82 -21.70 44.79
CA LEU A 15 -19.99 -22.06 43.37
C LEU A 15 -19.13 -23.30 43.06
N PRO A 16 -19.71 -24.41 42.56
CA PRO A 16 -18.96 -25.47 41.93
C PRO A 16 -18.82 -25.16 40.43
N VAL A 17 -17.59 -25.05 39.93
CA VAL A 17 -17.33 -25.17 38.50
C VAL A 17 -16.26 -26.23 38.31
N SER A 18 -16.72 -27.41 37.91
CA SER A 18 -15.90 -28.38 37.21
C SER A 18 -15.80 -27.89 35.76
N GLN A 19 -14.59 -27.59 35.28
CA GLN A 19 -14.30 -27.78 33.86
C GLN A 19 -12.80 -28.03 33.64
N THR A 20 -12.47 -29.31 33.63
CA THR A 20 -11.43 -30.02 32.85
C THR A 20 -10.37 -29.15 32.16
N LEU A 21 -9.15 -29.19 32.70
CA LEU A 21 -7.91 -28.85 31.99
C LEU A 21 -7.66 -29.86 30.86
N ALA A 22 -8.15 -29.58 29.66
CA ALA A 22 -7.70 -30.27 28.45
C ALA A 22 -6.44 -29.58 27.93
N LEU A 23 -5.28 -29.97 28.47
CA LEU A 23 -3.99 -29.67 27.85
C LEU A 23 -3.86 -30.51 26.57
N ASN A 24 -4.25 -29.91 25.44
CA ASN A 24 -4.04 -30.50 24.12
C ASN A 24 -2.59 -30.22 23.68
N LEU A 25 -1.67 -30.97 24.29
CA LEU A 25 -0.29 -31.07 23.85
C LEU A 25 -0.22 -32.22 22.83
N SER A 26 0.53 -32.03 21.75
CA SER A 26 1.01 -33.05 20.80
C SER A 26 0.13 -33.44 19.60
N LYS A 27 0.08 -32.53 18.61
CA LYS A 27 0.20 -32.81 17.16
C LYS A 27 0.81 -31.55 16.55
N ILE A 28 2.12 -31.33 16.53
CA ILE A 28 3.14 -31.99 15.70
C ILE A 28 2.64 -32.18 14.26
N LEU A 29 3.37 -31.56 13.32
CA LEU A 29 3.24 -31.51 11.85
C LEU A 29 2.59 -30.20 11.36
N THR A 30 3.40 -29.19 11.08
CA THR A 30 3.95 -28.94 9.73
C THR A 30 2.88 -28.44 8.78
N VAL A 31 2.65 -27.12 8.75
CA VAL A 31 2.64 -26.32 7.51
C VAL A 31 3.05 -24.90 7.92
N ARG A 32 4.35 -24.64 7.98
CA ARG A 32 4.82 -23.26 7.75
C ARG A 32 4.54 -23.03 6.27
N SER A 33 3.42 -22.37 5.94
CA SER A 33 3.20 -21.86 4.59
C SER A 33 4.26 -20.80 4.34
N PHE A 34 5.39 -21.22 3.79
CA PHE A 34 6.25 -20.35 3.02
C PHE A 34 5.52 -20.10 1.72
N SER A 35 4.82 -18.96 1.61
CA SER A 35 4.49 -18.44 0.30
C SER A 35 5.81 -18.18 -0.40
N SER A 36 6.02 -18.93 -1.48
CA SER A 36 7.19 -18.86 -2.34
C SER A 36 7.42 -17.43 -2.82
N HIS A 37 8.68 -17.01 -2.82
CA HIS A 37 9.16 -15.89 -3.61
C HIS A 37 8.66 -16.06 -5.05
N GLY A 38 7.63 -15.32 -5.43
CA GLY A 38 7.35 -15.05 -6.83
C GLY A 38 8.19 -13.84 -7.18
N ASP A 39 9.28 -14.10 -7.90
CA ASP A 39 10.08 -13.18 -8.72
C ASP A 39 9.72 -11.70 -8.52
N ASP A 40 10.57 -10.94 -7.82
CA ASP A 40 10.55 -9.46 -7.74
C ASP A 40 10.89 -8.85 -9.12
N HIS A 41 10.18 -9.26 -10.16
CA HIS A 41 10.25 -8.63 -11.46
C HIS A 41 9.06 -7.70 -11.58
N LEU A 42 9.34 -6.40 -11.69
CA LEU A 42 8.37 -5.38 -12.03
C LEU A 42 7.81 -5.70 -13.42
N ASP A 43 6.71 -6.44 -13.47
CA ASP A 43 5.98 -6.68 -14.71
C ASP A 43 5.60 -5.33 -15.31
N LYS A 44 5.85 -5.13 -16.62
CA LYS A 44 5.49 -3.90 -17.32
C LYS A 44 4.02 -3.52 -17.09
N ASN A 45 3.14 -4.52 -16.98
CA ASN A 45 1.72 -4.33 -16.66
C ASN A 45 1.49 -3.72 -15.28
N GLN A 46 2.24 -4.11 -14.25
CA GLN A 46 2.11 -3.50 -12.92
C GLN A 46 2.55 -2.04 -12.91
N VAL A 47 3.61 -1.70 -13.67
CA VAL A 47 4.04 -0.30 -13.84
C VAL A 47 2.94 0.48 -14.55
N ILE A 48 2.39 -0.05 -15.64
CA ILE A 48 1.28 0.58 -16.38
C ILE A 48 0.10 0.85 -15.45
N ASP A 49 -0.35 -0.16 -14.70
CA ASP A 49 -1.51 -0.04 -13.82
C ASP A 49 -1.29 1.03 -12.75
N ARG A 50 -0.10 1.06 -12.10
CA ARG A 50 0.23 2.08 -11.09
C ARG A 50 0.34 3.49 -11.67
N VAL A 51 0.99 3.66 -12.83
CA VAL A 51 1.07 4.96 -13.50
C VAL A 51 -0.33 5.46 -13.86
N LEU A 52 -1.16 4.58 -14.41
CA LEU A 52 -2.54 4.92 -14.75
C LEU A 52 -3.34 5.32 -13.51
N ASP A 53 -3.16 4.65 -12.38
CA ASP A 53 -3.86 4.98 -11.14
C ASP A 53 -3.43 6.34 -10.58
N VAL A 54 -2.13 6.66 -10.61
CA VAL A 54 -1.63 8.00 -10.22
C VAL A 54 -2.23 9.08 -11.13
N VAL A 55 -2.22 8.88 -12.45
CA VAL A 55 -2.77 9.85 -13.41
C VAL A 55 -4.29 10.02 -13.24
N LYS A 56 -5.02 8.94 -12.97
CA LYS A 56 -6.47 8.98 -12.70
C LYS A 56 -6.81 9.65 -11.38
N SER A 57 -5.88 9.68 -10.41
CA SER A 57 -6.10 10.32 -9.11
C SER A 57 -6.07 11.85 -9.19
N HIS A 58 -5.54 12.41 -10.28
CA HIS A 58 -5.44 13.86 -10.47
C HIS A 58 -6.84 14.48 -10.69
N PRO A 59 -7.25 15.52 -9.93
CA PRO A 59 -8.63 16.04 -9.96
C PRO A 59 -9.05 16.68 -11.30
N LYS A 60 -8.08 17.00 -12.16
CA LYS A 60 -8.31 17.60 -13.49
C LYS A 60 -8.50 16.55 -14.59
N ILE A 61 -8.33 15.26 -14.28
CA ILE A 61 -8.32 14.18 -15.26
C ILE A 61 -9.55 13.29 -15.08
N ASP A 62 -10.26 13.05 -16.18
CA ASP A 62 -11.35 12.07 -16.21
C ASP A 62 -10.77 10.66 -16.37
N PRO A 63 -11.01 9.71 -15.44
CA PRO A 63 -10.40 8.38 -15.49
C PRO A 63 -10.82 7.57 -16.72
N SER A 64 -11.96 7.91 -17.33
CA SER A 64 -12.45 7.28 -18.57
C SER A 64 -11.70 7.73 -19.83
N LYS A 65 -10.97 8.85 -19.78
CA LYS A 65 -10.17 9.37 -20.91
C LYS A 65 -8.71 8.96 -20.81
N VAL A 66 -8.27 8.44 -19.67
CA VAL A 66 -6.90 7.99 -19.46
C VAL A 66 -6.68 6.69 -20.21
N THR A 67 -5.82 6.75 -21.21
CA THR A 67 -5.30 5.59 -21.95
C THR A 67 -3.79 5.54 -21.81
N PRO A 68 -3.15 4.37 -21.95
CA PRO A 68 -1.69 4.25 -21.81
C PRO A 68 -0.92 5.11 -22.81
N ASP A 69 -1.52 5.46 -23.96
CA ASP A 69 -0.88 6.28 -25.01
C ASP A 69 -1.43 7.72 -25.08
N VAL A 70 -2.15 8.18 -24.04
CA VAL A 70 -2.77 9.53 -24.04
C VAL A 70 -1.72 10.63 -23.94
N HIS A 71 -1.94 11.75 -24.62
CA HIS A 71 -1.09 12.94 -24.52
C HIS A 71 -1.66 13.95 -23.53
N PHE A 72 -0.84 14.39 -22.57
CA PHE A 72 -1.29 15.23 -21.46
C PHE A 72 -1.87 16.57 -21.93
N GLN A 73 -1.20 17.23 -22.88
CA GLN A 73 -1.63 18.54 -23.38
C GLN A 73 -2.69 18.47 -24.48
N LYS A 74 -2.57 17.56 -25.45
CA LYS A 74 -3.47 17.53 -26.62
C LYS A 74 -4.78 16.80 -26.38
N ASP A 75 -4.76 15.71 -25.60
CA ASP A 75 -5.94 14.86 -25.42
C ASP A 75 -6.66 15.17 -24.09
N LEU A 76 -5.89 15.35 -23.01
CA LEU A 76 -6.44 15.69 -21.69
C LEU A 76 -6.58 17.20 -21.48
N GLY A 77 -5.91 18.03 -22.29
CA GLY A 77 -6.00 19.49 -22.18
C GLY A 77 -5.36 20.05 -20.92
N LEU A 78 -4.35 19.36 -20.37
CA LEU A 78 -3.64 19.77 -19.18
C LEU A 78 -2.65 20.90 -19.46
N ASP A 79 -2.47 21.78 -18.49
CA ASP A 79 -1.46 22.83 -18.58
C ASP A 79 -0.04 22.28 -18.31
N SER A 80 0.99 23.03 -18.68
CA SER A 80 2.39 22.64 -18.40
C SER A 80 2.66 22.46 -16.91
N LEU A 81 2.01 23.23 -16.03
CA LEU A 81 2.09 23.07 -14.58
C LEU A 81 1.45 21.77 -14.10
N ASP A 82 0.35 21.35 -14.74
CA ASP A 82 -0.37 20.12 -14.38
C ASP A 82 0.48 18.88 -14.72
N THR A 83 1.22 18.92 -15.83
CA THR A 83 2.18 17.87 -16.16
C THR A 83 3.27 17.73 -15.10
N VAL A 84 3.78 18.85 -14.56
CA VAL A 84 4.79 18.83 -13.49
C VAL A 84 4.24 18.20 -12.20
N GLU A 85 2.99 18.51 -11.82
CA GLU A 85 2.34 17.93 -10.64
C GLU A 85 2.17 16.40 -10.77
N ILE A 86 1.79 15.92 -11.96
CA ILE A 86 1.68 14.48 -12.25
C ILE A 86 3.04 13.80 -12.20
N VAL A 87 4.07 14.41 -12.79
CA VAL A 87 5.43 13.87 -12.77
C VAL A 87 5.95 13.76 -11.34
N MET A 88 5.74 14.78 -10.51
CA MET A 88 6.10 14.75 -9.08
C MET A 88 5.36 13.63 -8.31
N ALA A 89 4.07 13.40 -8.61
CA ALA A 89 3.33 12.31 -7.99
C ALA A 89 3.86 10.93 -8.41
N LEU A 90 4.31 10.78 -9.67
CA LEU A 90 4.96 9.56 -10.15
C LEU A 90 6.34 9.36 -9.50
N GLU A 91 7.12 10.42 -9.33
CA GLU A 91 8.39 10.39 -8.60
C GLU A 91 8.20 9.90 -7.15
N GLU A 92 7.19 10.40 -6.46
CA GLU A 92 6.88 10.00 -5.08
C GLU A 92 6.40 8.53 -5.00
N GLU A 93 5.51 8.11 -5.90
CA GLU A 93 4.97 6.74 -5.93
C GLU A 93 6.05 5.69 -6.21
N PHE A 94 6.94 5.97 -7.16
CA PHE A 94 8.00 5.05 -7.57
C PHE A 94 9.35 5.32 -6.89
N LYS A 95 9.43 6.34 -6.02
CA LYS A 95 10.65 6.80 -5.33
C LYS A 95 11.83 7.00 -6.27
N LEU A 96 11.58 7.66 -7.39
CA LEU A 96 12.56 7.97 -8.42
C LEU A 96 12.69 9.48 -8.59
N GLU A 97 13.80 9.93 -9.18
CA GLU A 97 14.02 11.33 -9.51
C GLU A 97 14.06 11.45 -11.04
N ILE A 98 13.08 12.15 -11.64
CA ILE A 98 13.08 12.47 -13.06
C ILE A 98 13.69 13.86 -13.21
N PRO A 99 14.85 14.01 -13.87
CA PRO A 99 15.41 15.33 -14.08
C PRO A 99 14.49 16.17 -14.97
N ASP A 100 14.38 17.48 -14.72
CA ASP A 100 13.52 18.40 -15.47
C ASP A 100 13.66 18.26 -16.99
N LYS A 101 14.88 18.02 -17.48
CA LYS A 101 15.17 17.83 -18.92
C LYS A 101 14.51 16.61 -19.54
N GLU A 102 14.20 15.61 -18.74
CA GLU A 102 13.51 14.39 -19.15
C GLU A 102 12.01 14.51 -18.89
N ALA A 103 11.60 15.13 -17.78
CA ALA A 103 10.21 15.50 -17.52
C ALA A 103 9.62 16.35 -18.66
N ASP A 104 10.37 17.33 -19.18
CA ASP A 104 9.96 18.17 -20.33
C ASP A 104 9.74 17.37 -21.63
N LYS A 105 10.34 16.18 -21.74
CA LYS A 105 10.17 15.28 -22.90
C LYS A 105 9.03 14.27 -22.70
N ILE A 106 8.57 14.09 -21.46
CA ILE A 106 7.48 13.19 -21.12
C ILE A 106 6.16 13.95 -21.32
N ASP A 107 5.68 13.94 -22.55
CA ASP A 107 4.45 14.62 -22.97
C ASP A 107 3.23 13.67 -23.05
N SER A 108 3.47 12.36 -22.93
CA SER A 108 2.46 11.30 -22.96
C SER A 108 2.61 10.31 -21.81
N CYS A 109 1.49 9.73 -21.38
CA CYS A 109 1.48 8.59 -20.45
C CYS A 109 2.38 7.45 -20.91
N GLY A 110 2.43 7.18 -22.22
CA GLY A 110 3.18 6.04 -22.76
C GLY A 110 4.68 6.22 -22.55
N LEU A 111 5.16 7.45 -22.75
CA LEU A 111 6.54 7.82 -22.49
C LEU A 111 6.87 7.79 -20.99
N ALA A 112 5.94 8.22 -20.13
CA ALA A 112 6.12 8.12 -18.68
C ALA A 112 6.26 6.65 -18.24
N ILE A 113 5.38 5.79 -18.75
CA ILE A 113 5.42 4.33 -18.49
C ILE A 113 6.73 3.74 -18.99
N GLU A 114 7.16 4.06 -20.22
CA GLU A 114 8.44 3.56 -20.75
C GLU A 114 9.64 4.05 -19.95
N TYR A 115 9.60 5.31 -19.52
CA TYR A 115 10.65 5.89 -18.70
C TYR A 115 10.77 5.16 -17.37
N ILE A 116 9.67 4.99 -16.64
CA ILE A 116 9.62 4.30 -15.35
C ILE A 116 10.00 2.81 -15.51
N PHE A 117 9.57 2.17 -16.61
CA PHE A 117 9.93 0.79 -16.90
C PHE A 117 11.42 0.61 -17.22
N ASN A 118 12.05 1.59 -17.89
CA ASN A 118 13.49 1.58 -18.18
C ASN A 118 14.35 2.04 -17.00
N HIS A 119 13.74 2.71 -16.03
CA HIS A 119 14.32 3.05 -14.73
C HIS A 119 13.65 2.28 -13.58
N PRO A 120 13.63 0.93 -13.64
CA PRO A 120 13.10 0.16 -12.52
C PRO A 120 14.13 0.27 -11.40
N MET A 121 13.78 0.93 -10.30
CA MET A 121 14.07 0.48 -8.92
C MET A 121 14.08 1.63 -7.91
N SER A 122 13.26 1.48 -6.87
CA SER A 122 13.84 1.04 -5.60
C SER A 122 12.89 0.05 -4.94
N SER A 123 13.40 -1.15 -4.70
CA SER A 123 12.94 -2.05 -3.63
C SER A 123 12.86 -1.31 -2.29
#